data_AF-A0A7T8KIK1-F1
#
_entry.id   AF-A0A7T8KIK1-F1
#
_cell.length_a   1.000
_cell.length_b   1.000
_cell.length_c   1.000
_cell.angle_alpha   90.00
_cell.angle_beta   90.00
_cell.angle_gamma   90.00
#
_symmetry.space_group_name_H-M   'P 1'
#
loop_
_entity.id
_entity.type
_entity.pdbx_description
1 polymer ?
#
loop_
_entity_poly.entity_id
_entity_poly.type
_entity_poly.pdbx_seq_one_letter_code
_entity_poly.pdbx_strand_id
1 'polypeptide(L)' 'MDSVASGTPYTFQQDSAPAHKAKLVQSWMKKNVPNFRDFNTWPPNSPDLNPCDYYL' A
#
# COMPACT_ATOMS: atom_id res chain seq x y z
N MET A 1 -7.85 5.95 -9.93
CA MET A 1 -6.61 5.48 -10.59
C MET A 1 -6.97 4.36 -11.54
N ASP A 2 -6.14 4.11 -12.55
CA ASP A 2 -6.29 2.91 -13.39
C ASP A 2 -6.22 1.66 -12.53
N SER A 3 -6.80 0.54 -12.96
CA SER A 3 -6.74 -0.75 -12.26
C SER A 3 -5.66 -1.68 -12.82
N VAL A 4 -4.99 -1.26 -13.89
CA VAL A 4 -4.09 -2.07 -14.70
C VAL A 4 -2.78 -1.31 -14.90
N ALA A 5 -1.66 -1.98 -14.70
CA ALA A 5 -0.32 -1.51 -15.02
C ALA A 5 0.34 -2.51 -15.99
N SER A 6 0.87 -2.02 -17.11
CA SER A 6 1.50 -2.87 -18.14
C SER A 6 0.64 -4.06 -18.59
N GLY A 7 -0.68 -3.83 -18.75
CA GLY A 7 -1.63 -4.86 -19.18
C GLY A 7 -2.06 -5.85 -18.10
N THR A 8 -1.55 -5.74 -16.86
CA THR A 8 -1.90 -6.64 -15.75
C THR A 8 -2.55 -5.88 -14.58
N PRO A 9 -3.58 -6.43 -13.91
CA PRO A 9 -4.11 -5.83 -12.69
C PRO A 9 -3.01 -5.65 -11.63
N TYR A 10 -3.01 -4.52 -10.94
CA TYR A 10 -2.06 -4.28 -9.85
C TYR A 10 -2.75 -4.28 -8.48
N THR A 11 -1.94 -4.35 -7.44
CA THR A 11 -2.32 -4.14 -6.04
C THR A 11 -1.42 -3.05 -5.48
N PHE A 12 -1.99 -2.09 -4.76
CA PHE A 12 -1.21 -1.03 -4.13
C PHE A 12 -0.88 -1.40 -2.68
N GLN A 13 0.42 -1.39 -2.35
CA GLN A 13 0.99 -1.69 -1.04
C GLN A 13 1.77 -0.47 -0.55
N GLN A 14 1.65 -0.14 0.74
CA GLN A 14 2.50 0.82 1.43
C GLN A 14 2.81 0.29 2.85
N ASP A 15 3.84 0.86 3.48
CA ASP A 15 4.21 0.54 4.85
C ASP A 15 3.20 1.10 5.87
N SER A 16 3.53 0.93 7.15
CA SER A 16 2.70 1.37 8.28
C SER A 16 3.11 2.73 8.85
N ALA A 17 3.75 3.61 8.08
CA ALA A 17 4.09 4.96 8.53
C ALA A 17 2.85 5.72 9.05
N PRO A 18 3.00 6.63 10.05
CA PRO A 18 1.86 7.30 10.67
C PRO A 18 0.91 8.00 9.68
N ALA A 19 1.47 8.63 8.64
CA ALA A 19 0.69 9.28 7.58
C ALA A 19 -0.17 8.25 6.79
N HIS A 20 0.41 7.10 6.46
CA HIS A 20 -0.29 6.04 5.73
C HIS A 20 -1.37 5.38 6.57
N LYS A 21 -1.22 5.34 7.91
CA LYS A 21 -2.23 4.81 8.85
C LYS A 21 -3.37 5.78 9.17
N ALA A 22 -3.26 7.05 8.79
CA ALA A 22 -4.29 8.03 9.10
C ALA A 22 -5.65 7.60 8.51
N LYS A 23 -6.72 7.70 9.32
CA LYS A 23 -8.08 7.28 8.90
C LYS A 23 -8.54 7.96 7.61
N LEU A 24 -8.22 9.25 7.46
CA LEU A 24 -8.51 10.02 6.26
C LEU A 24 -7.83 9.43 5.03
N VAL A 25 -6.52 9.14 5.13
CA VAL A 25 -5.73 8.55 4.04
C VAL A 25 -6.26 7.17 3.69
N GLN A 26 -6.45 6.29 4.67
CA GLN A 26 -6.99 4.94 4.45
C GLN A 26 -8.36 4.95 3.78
N SER A 27 -9.25 5.87 4.19
CA SER A 27 -10.59 6.00 3.59
C SER A 27 -10.52 6.47 2.14
N TRP A 28 -9.64 7.44 1.85
CA TRP A 28 -9.42 7.92 0.50
C TRP A 28 -8.83 6.83 -0.39
N MET A 29 -7.83 6.08 0.09
CA MET A 29 -7.18 5.01 -0.66
C MET A 29 -8.16 3.91 -1.02
N LYS A 30 -8.96 3.43 -0.06
CA LYS A 30 -10.00 2.42 -0.30
C LYS A 30 -11.04 2.84 -1.35
N LYS A 31 -11.33 4.14 -1.44
CA LYS A 31 -12.32 4.68 -2.39
C LYS A 31 -11.74 4.91 -3.80
N ASN A 32 -10.46 5.29 -3.90
CA ASN A 32 -9.91 5.85 -5.15
C ASN A 32 -8.81 4.99 -5.80
N VAL A 33 -8.23 4.04 -5.06
CA VAL A 33 -7.13 3.18 -5.51
C VAL A 33 -7.63 1.73 -5.63
N PRO A 34 -7.70 1.19 -6.86
CA PRO A 34 -8.07 -0.21 -7.08
C PRO A 34 -7.15 -1.16 -6.33
N ASN A 35 -7.72 -2.22 -5.75
CA ASN A 35 -6.99 -3.27 -5.02
C ASN A 35 -5.99 -2.70 -4.00
N PHE A 36 -6.37 -1.66 -3.28
CA PHE A 36 -5.58 -1.11 -2.19
C PHE A 36 -5.54 -2.08 -1.00
N ARG A 37 -4.34 -2.34 -0.51
CA ARG A 37 -4.10 -3.15 0.67
C ARG A 37 -3.93 -2.26 1.90
N ASP A 38 -4.83 -2.40 2.88
CA ASP A 38 -4.82 -1.57 4.08
C ASP A 38 -3.65 -1.91 5.02
N PHE A 39 -3.35 -0.96 5.92
CA PHE A 39 -2.16 -1.05 6.79
C PHE A 39 -2.17 -2.26 7.73
N ASN A 40 -3.34 -2.83 8.08
CA ASN A 40 -3.39 -3.98 9.00
C ASN A 40 -2.87 -5.26 8.37
N THR A 41 -2.76 -5.28 7.05
CA THR A 41 -2.26 -6.44 6.32
C THR A 41 -0.73 -6.47 6.21
N TRP A 42 -0.05 -5.40 6.63
CA TRP A 42 1.41 -5.29 6.61
C TRP A 42 1.97 -5.50 8.02
N PRO A 43 2.91 -6.44 8.22
CA PRO A 43 3.55 -6.62 9.51
C PRO A 43 4.41 -5.39 9.88
N PRO A 44 4.36 -4.93 11.15
CA PRO A 44 5.20 -3.83 11.59
C PRO A 44 6.68 -4.24 11.60
N ASN A 45 7.58 -3.28 11.33
CA ASN A 45 9.03 -3.47 11.31
C ASN A 45 9.52 -4.57 10.35
N SER A 46 8.86 -4.70 9.20
CA SER A 46 9.27 -5.63 8.13
C SER A 46 9.79 -4.91 6.89
N PRO A 47 10.93 -4.20 6.98
CA PRO A 47 11.57 -3.61 5.81
C PRO A 47 12.03 -4.70 4.82
N ASP A 48 12.29 -5.90 5.34
CA ASP A 48 12.68 -7.08 4.56
C ASP A 48 11.61 -7.50 3.55
N LEU A 49 10.33 -7.20 3.84
CA LEU A 49 9.22 -7.51 2.96
C LEU A 49 8.94 -6.39 1.96
N ASN A 50 9.41 -5.16 2.20
CA ASN A 50 9.16 -4.03 1.31
C ASN A 50 10.21 -4.00 0.19
N PRO A 51 9.83 -4.15 -1.09
CA PRO A 51 10.77 -4.04 -2.20
C PRO A 51 11.55 -2.72 -2.22
N CYS A 52 10.96 -1.64 -1.69
CA CYS A 52 11.60 -0.33 -1.61
C CYS A 52 12.64 -0.23 -0.48
N ASP A 53 12.60 -1.10 0.53
CA ASP A 53 13.49 -1.04 1.70
C ASP A 53 14.46 -2.23 1.79
N TYR A 54 14.14 -3.37 1.15
CA TYR A 54 14.92 -4.61 1.27
C TYR A 54 16.38 -4.48 0.82
N TYR A 55 16.64 -3.65 -0.19
CA TYR A 55 17.97 -3.48 -0.79
C TYR A 55 18.73 -2.23 -0.32
N LEU A 56 18.24 -1.54 0.72
CA LEU A 56 18.93 -0.37 1.30
C LEU A 56 20.11 -0.75 2.21
#